data_AF-A0A967L687-F1
#
_entry.id   AF-A0A967L687-F1
#
_cell.length_a   1.000
_cell.length_b   1.000
_cell.length_c   1.000
_cell.angle_alpha   90.00
_cell.angle_beta   90.00
_cell.angle_gamma   90.00
#
_symmetry.space_group_name_H-M   'P 1'
#
loop_
_entity.id
_entity.type
_entity.pdbx_description
1 polymer ?
#
loop_
_entity_poly.entity_id
_entity_poly.type
_entity_poly.pdbx_seq_one_letter_code
_entity_poly.pdbx_strand_id
1 'polypeptide(L)' 'MIRSMTAFARQTDQPEWGSLVWEIRSVNHRYLEPSFKLPESLRGLEHTLRERLRGRLDR' A
#
# COMPACT_ATOMS: atom_id res chain seq x y z
N MET A 1 -7.02 0.37 17.71
CA MET A 1 -6.53 1.74 17.51
C MET A 1 -5.06 1.67 17.16
N ILE A 2 -4.63 2.08 15.95
CA ILE A 2 -3.21 1.97 15.54
C ILE A 2 -2.42 3.04 16.29
N ARG A 3 -1.81 2.68 17.41
CA ARG A 3 -1.05 3.61 18.29
C ARG A 3 0.32 4.03 17.73
N SER A 4 0.69 3.57 16.53
CA SER A 4 2.03 3.74 15.94
C SER A 4 1.99 4.30 14.50
N MET A 5 0.86 4.82 14.02
CA MET A 5 0.80 5.40 12.66
C MET A 5 1.62 6.68 12.59
N THR A 6 2.55 6.75 11.65
CA THR A 6 3.43 7.92 11.46
C THR A 6 3.04 8.77 10.26
N ALA A 7 2.40 8.19 9.25
CA ALA A 7 1.84 8.92 8.13
C ALA A 7 0.64 8.18 7.54
N PHE A 8 -0.24 8.96 6.93
CA PHE A 8 -1.44 8.50 6.23
C PHE A 8 -1.64 9.36 4.98
N ALA A 9 -1.91 8.71 3.85
CA ALA A 9 -2.34 9.36 2.63
C ALA A 9 -3.47 8.56 1.99
N ARG A 10 -4.50 9.25 1.52
CA ARG A 10 -5.60 8.64 0.76
C ARG A 10 -5.96 9.53 -0.41
N GLN A 11 -6.03 8.93 -1.59
CA GLN A 11 -6.49 9.57 -2.81
C GLN A 11 -7.64 8.77 -3.39
N THR A 12 -8.68 9.47 -3.84
CA THR A 12 -9.84 8.86 -4.46
C THR A 12 -10.05 9.48 -5.82
N ASP A 13 -10.37 8.66 -6.80
CA ASP A 13 -10.75 9.05 -8.15
C ASP A 13 -12.08 8.39 -8.52
N GLN A 14 -12.90 9.08 -9.30
CA GLN A 14 -14.25 8.66 -9.67
C GLN A 14 -14.45 8.71 -11.20
N PRO A 15 -13.80 7.80 -11.94
CA PRO A 15 -14.03 7.66 -13.37
C PRO A 15 -15.41 7.07 -13.69
N GLU A 16 -15.89 7.23 -14.93
CA GLU A 16 -17.22 6.76 -15.35
C GLU A 16 -17.46 5.25 -15.12
N TRP A 17 -16.39 4.46 -15.12
CA TRP A 17 -16.44 3.01 -14.92
C TRP A 17 -16.43 2.58 -13.44
N GLY A 18 -16.30 3.50 -12.48
CA GLY A 18 -16.37 3.16 -11.06
C GLY A 18 -15.62 4.12 -10.14
N SER A 19 -15.17 3.61 -8.99
CA SER A 19 -14.38 4.39 -8.03
C SER A 19 -13.06 3.69 -7.76
N LEU A 20 -11.99 4.48 -7.72
CA LEU A 20 -10.65 4.03 -7.41
C LEU A 20 -10.19 4.72 -6.14
N VAL A 21 -9.80 3.94 -5.14
CA VAL A 21 -9.28 4.45 -3.88
C VAL A 21 -7.88 3.90 -3.66
N TRP A 22 -6.92 4.80 -3.50
CA TRP A 22 -5.56 4.49 -3.08
C TRP A 22 -5.34 4.97 -1.65
N GLU A 23 -4.82 4.08 -0.80
CA GLU A 23 -4.49 4.39 0.59
C GLU A 23 -3.07 3.91 0.90
N ILE A 24 -2.26 4.78 1.51
CA ILE A 24 -0.92 4.48 1.99
C ILE A 24 -0.88 4.81 3.48
N ARG A 25 -0.36 3.86 4.25
CA ARG A 25 -0.17 3.99 5.70
C ARG A 25 1.26 3.63 6.04
N SER A 26 1.90 4.45 6.85
CA SER A 26 3.15 4.08 7.50
C SER A 26 2.94 3.96 9.00
N VAL A 27 3.66 3.01 9.60
CA VAL A 27 3.72 2.83 11.05
C VAL A 27 5.17 2.86 11.49
N ASN A 28 5.43 3.32 12.70
CA ASN A 28 6.76 3.21 13.29
C ASN A 28 7.02 1.74 13.64
N HIS A 29 7.85 1.07 12.84
CA HIS A 29 8.27 -0.31 13.02
C HIS A 29 9.77 -0.41 12.77
N ARG A 30 10.44 -1.35 13.46
CA ARG A 30 11.91 -1.52 13.37
C ARG A 30 12.35 -1.98 11.98
N TYR A 31 11.50 -2.71 11.28
CA TYR A 31 11.78 -3.26 9.95
C TYR A 31 10.78 -2.73 8.93
N LEU A 32 11.25 -2.57 7.68
CA LEU A 32 10.38 -2.27 6.55
C LEU A 32 9.62 -3.53 6.15
N GLU A 33 8.34 -3.60 6.53
CA GLU A 33 7.43 -4.69 6.17
C GLU A 33 6.28 -4.16 5.30
N PRO A 34 6.42 -4.16 3.97
CA PRO A 34 5.34 -3.73 3.09
C PRO A 34 4.19 -4.75 3.07
N SER A 35 2.98 -4.27 3.32
CA SER A 35 1.74 -5.04 3.19
C SER A 35 0.83 -4.36 2.18
N PHE A 36 0.44 -5.09 1.14
CA PHE A 36 -0.53 -4.62 0.15
C PHE A 36 -1.88 -5.29 0.43
N LYS A 37 -2.95 -4.48 0.41
CA LYS A 37 -4.32 -4.98 0.46
C LYS A 37 -4.96 -4.72 -0.89
N LEU A 38 -4.90 -5.72 -1.76
CA LEU A 38 -5.44 -5.63 -3.12
C LEU A 38 -6.78 -6.37 -3.22
N PRO A 39 -7.67 -5.94 -4.13
CA PRO A 39 -8.83 -6.74 -4.53
C PRO A 39 -8.42 -8.12 -5.03
N GLU A 40 -9.34 -9.09 -4.94
CA GLU A 40 -9.12 -10.48 -5.38
C GLU A 40 -8.52 -10.56 -6.79
N SER A 41 -9.10 -9.81 -7.72
CA SER A 41 -8.70 -9.75 -9.13
C SER A 41 -7.25 -9.30 -9.35
N LEU A 42 -6.65 -8.60 -8.38
CA LEU A 42 -5.31 -8.04 -8.46
C LEU A 42 -4.30 -8.75 -7.53
N ARG A 43 -4.70 -9.81 -6.83
CA ARG A 43 -3.79 -10.54 -5.91
C ARG A 43 -2.52 -11.04 -6.58
N GLY A 44 -2.58 -11.41 -7.86
CA GLY A 44 -1.39 -11.83 -8.63
C GLY A 44 -0.29 -10.76 -8.72
N LEU A 45 -0.62 -9.49 -8.55
CA LEU A 45 0.34 -8.38 -8.59
C LEU A 45 1.04 -8.14 -7.24
N GLU A 46 0.51 -8.69 -6.15
CA GLU A 46 0.99 -8.41 -4.79
C GLU A 46 2.48 -8.72 -4.63
N HIS A 47 2.90 -9.90 -5.07
CA HIS A 47 4.29 -10.33 -4.97
C HIS A 47 5.22 -9.41 -5.78
N THR A 48 4.86 -9.11 -7.02
CA THR A 48 5.62 -8.22 -7.91
C THR A 48 5.78 -6.82 -7.32
N LEU A 49 4.71 -6.26 -6.74
CA LEU A 49 4.76 -4.93 -6.11
C LEU A 49 5.64 -4.92 -4.87
N ARG A 50 5.61 -6.00 -4.07
CA ARG A 50 6.44 -6.16 -2.88
C ARG A 50 7.93 -6.19 -3.22
N GLU A 51 8.32 -6.97 -4.21
CA GLU A 51 9.72 -7.06 -4.64
C GLU A 51 10.22 -5.74 -5.23
N ARG A 52 9.41 -5.07 -6.05
CA ARG A 52 9.74 -3.74 -6.58
C ARG A 52 9.91 -2.69 -5.48
N LEU A 53 9.04 -2.73 -4.47
CA LEU A 53 9.08 -1.77 -3.37
C LEU A 53 10.30 -1.99 -2.48
N ARG A 54 10.63 -3.25 -2.17
CA ARG A 54 11.85 -3.61 -1.47
C ARG A 54 13.08 -3.11 -2.21
N GLY A 55 13.22 -3.42 -3.50
CA GLY A 55 14.37 -2.95 -4.29
C GLY A 55 14.52 -1.42 -4.41
N ARG A 56 13.46 -0.64 -4.15
CA ARG A 56 13.51 0.84 -4.15
C ARG A 56 13.75 1.46 -2.78
N LEU A 57 13.38 0.76 -1.71
CA LEU A 57 13.46 1.26 -0.33
C LEU A 57 14.57 0.59 0.48
N ASP A 58 15.17 -0.50 -0.02
CA ASP A 58 16.39 -1.07 0.55
C ASP A 58 17.52 -0.04 0.42
N ARG A 59 18.10 0.29 1.57
CA ARG A 59 19.31 1.09 1.68
C ARG A 59 20.25 0.43 2.65
#